data_AF-A0A9E1NHJ4-F1
#
_entry.id   AF-A0A9E1NHJ4-F1
#
_cell.length_a   1.000
_cell.length_b   1.000
_cell.length_c   1.000
_cell.angle_alpha   90.00
_cell.angle_beta   90.00
_cell.angle_gamma   90.00
#
_symmetry.space_group_name_H-M   'P 1'
#
loop_
_entity.id
_entity.type
_entity.pdbx_description
1 polymer ?
#
loop_
_entity_poly.entity_id
_entity_poly.type
_entity_poly.pdbx_seq_one_letter_code
_entity_poly.pdbx_strand_id
1 'polypeptide(L)'
;MKESKFKLKYGKYPFYIHCDPLFENTAYPTHSHGLNDKGWPEFMIDPLAFGPEGNGSHINAAYDYFKKSRRKKILHKILKGVTVEVPINKLHKKWDEPPYYTICFRLVPNTFEAVKQAYDPNNEGVDPDLVVVQIYVKGDDFALTDEYYKGGVTW
;
A
#
# COMPACT_ATOMS: atom_id res chain seq x y z
N MET A 1 0.73 -36.54 -16.82
CA MET A 1 0.06 -35.47 -16.07
C MET A 1 -0.28 -34.35 -17.04
N LYS A 2 -1.56 -33.99 -17.17
CA LYS A 2 -1.98 -32.87 -18.03
C LYS A 2 -1.59 -31.58 -17.32
N GLU A 3 -0.69 -30.79 -17.92
CA GLU A 3 -0.41 -29.44 -17.47
C GLU A 3 -1.73 -28.66 -17.40
N SER A 4 -2.02 -28.09 -16.23
CA SER A 4 -3.16 -27.20 -16.03
C SER A 4 -3.07 -26.06 -17.04
N LYS A 5 -4.05 -25.97 -17.94
CA LYS A 5 -4.18 -24.89 -18.94
C LYS A 5 -4.66 -23.56 -18.34
N PHE A 6 -4.63 -23.39 -17.03
CA PHE A 6 -4.84 -22.09 -16.40
C PHE A 6 -3.52 -21.32 -16.36
N LYS A 7 -3.18 -20.68 -17.47
CA LYS A 7 -2.31 -19.50 -17.39
C LYS A 7 -3.10 -18.42 -16.65
N LEU A 8 -2.83 -18.25 -15.36
CA LEU A 8 -3.25 -17.07 -14.60
C LEU A 8 -2.88 -15.85 -15.44
N LYS A 9 -3.88 -15.15 -15.99
CA LYS A 9 -3.66 -13.83 -16.57
C LYS A 9 -3.20 -12.97 -15.39
N TYR A 10 -1.91 -12.61 -15.36
CA TYR A 10 -1.48 -11.50 -14.53
C TYR A 10 -2.47 -10.36 -14.79
N GLY A 11 -3.08 -9.83 -13.73
CA GLY A 11 -3.93 -8.66 -13.84
C GLY A 11 -3.17 -7.52 -14.51
N LYS A 12 -3.85 -6.40 -14.77
CA LYS A 12 -3.23 -5.17 -15.30
C LYS A 12 -1.93 -4.74 -14.57
N TYR A 13 -1.73 -5.21 -13.34
CA TYR A 13 -0.60 -4.93 -12.47
C TYR A 13 0.19 -6.21 -12.10
N PRO A 14 1.51 -6.10 -11.86
CA PRO A 14 2.36 -7.26 -11.59
C PRO A 14 2.34 -7.70 -10.11
N PHE A 15 1.28 -7.42 -9.36
CA PHE A 15 1.15 -7.70 -7.94
C PHE A 15 -0.32 -7.96 -7.59
N TYR A 16 -0.57 -8.57 -6.44
CA TYR A 16 -1.90 -8.70 -5.87
C TYR A 16 -2.18 -7.57 -4.90
N ILE A 17 -3.45 -7.23 -4.73
CA ILE A 17 -3.91 -6.33 -3.67
C ILE A 17 -4.73 -7.17 -2.71
N HIS A 18 -4.33 -7.16 -1.44
CA HIS A 18 -5.05 -7.77 -0.34
C HIS A 18 -5.80 -6.67 0.41
N CYS A 19 -7.06 -6.95 0.75
CA CYS A 19 -7.91 -6.08 1.53
C CYS A 19 -8.94 -6.93 2.27
N ASP A 20 -9.28 -6.54 3.49
CA ASP A 20 -10.41 -7.11 4.21
C ASP A 20 -11.54 -6.09 4.31
N PRO A 21 -12.69 -6.37 3.66
CA PRO A 21 -13.91 -5.62 3.92
C PRO A 21 -14.53 -6.06 5.27
N LEU A 22 -13.94 -5.64 6.40
CA LEU A 22 -14.52 -5.72 7.75
C LEU A 22 -15.20 -7.06 8.11
N PHE A 23 -14.76 -8.20 7.57
CA PHE A 23 -15.59 -9.42 7.62
C PHE A 23 -15.63 -10.07 9.02
N GLU A 24 -14.69 -9.71 9.91
CA GLU A 24 -14.51 -10.37 11.22
C GLU A 24 -14.19 -9.41 12.39
N ASN A 25 -14.75 -8.20 12.42
CA ASN A 25 -14.58 -7.17 13.47
C ASN A 25 -13.19 -6.52 13.61
N THR A 26 -12.20 -6.90 12.80
CA THR A 26 -10.92 -6.19 12.68
C THR A 26 -10.52 -6.07 11.21
N ALA A 27 -10.16 -4.88 10.75
CA ALA A 27 -9.61 -4.68 9.42
C ALA A 27 -8.08 -4.60 9.45
N TYR A 28 -7.41 -5.21 8.48
CA TYR A 28 -5.98 -5.03 8.26
C TYR A 28 -5.71 -4.06 7.10
N PRO A 29 -4.56 -3.36 7.08
CA PRO A 29 -4.23 -2.43 6.00
C PRO A 29 -4.37 -3.03 4.60
N THR A 30 -5.01 -2.30 3.70
CA THR A 30 -5.03 -2.69 2.29
C THR A 30 -3.61 -2.59 1.73
N HIS A 31 -3.10 -3.63 1.09
CA HIS A 31 -1.68 -3.69 0.75
C HIS A 31 -1.40 -4.49 -0.52
N SER A 32 -0.25 -4.22 -1.14
CA SER A 32 0.25 -5.00 -2.27
C SER A 32 1.06 -6.20 -1.82
N HIS A 33 1.10 -7.23 -2.65
CA HIS A 33 1.94 -8.41 -2.46
C HIS A 33 2.60 -8.84 -3.80
N GLY A 34 3.91 -9.06 -3.78
CA GLY A 34 4.72 -9.54 -4.91
C GLY A 34 5.49 -8.44 -5.66
N LEU A 35 5.51 -7.21 -5.14
CA LEU A 35 6.42 -6.15 -5.62
C LEU A 35 7.85 -6.36 -5.10
N ASN A 36 8.02 -6.84 -3.87
CA ASN A 36 9.34 -7.02 -3.27
C ASN A 36 10.21 -8.01 -4.06
N ASP A 37 9.61 -9.13 -4.51
CA ASP A 37 10.23 -10.13 -5.39
C ASP A 37 10.76 -9.55 -6.72
N LYS A 38 10.31 -8.34 -7.08
CA LYS A 38 10.66 -7.62 -8.31
C LYS A 38 11.56 -6.42 -8.04
N GLY A 39 12.11 -6.30 -6.83
CA GLY A 39 12.96 -5.20 -6.41
C GLY A 39 12.21 -3.87 -6.25
N TRP A 40 10.92 -3.93 -5.92
CA TRP A 40 10.07 -2.77 -5.64
C TRP A 40 9.57 -2.83 -4.21
N PRO A 41 9.42 -1.69 -3.50
CA PRO A 41 8.76 -1.71 -2.22
C PRO A 41 7.29 -2.13 -2.38
N GLU A 42 6.77 -2.79 -1.38
CA GLU A 42 5.33 -2.95 -1.25
C GLU A 42 4.66 -1.62 -0.87
N PHE A 43 3.38 -1.51 -1.17
CA PHE A 43 2.54 -0.37 -0.80
C PHE A 43 1.45 -0.82 0.16
N MET A 44 1.22 -0.02 1.18
CA MET A 44 0.20 -0.28 2.20
C MET A 44 -0.57 1.01 2.51
N ILE A 45 -1.87 0.90 2.71
CA ILE A 45 -2.75 2.01 3.09
C ILE A 45 -3.70 1.54 4.19
N ASP A 46 -4.00 2.46 5.10
CA ASP A 46 -4.98 2.27 6.16
C ASP A 46 -6.31 1.69 5.62
N PRO A 47 -6.91 0.67 6.27
CA PRO A 47 -8.11 0.04 5.73
C PRO A 47 -9.34 0.95 5.68
N LEU A 48 -9.42 1.96 6.54
CA LEU A 48 -10.56 2.86 6.67
C LEU A 48 -10.42 4.17 5.85
N ALA A 49 -9.25 4.45 5.27
CA ALA A 49 -9.01 5.68 4.52
C ALA A 49 -9.98 5.91 3.35
N PHE A 50 -10.18 4.91 2.48
CA PHE A 50 -11.07 5.01 1.31
C PHE A 50 -11.90 3.75 1.06
N GLY A 51 -11.89 2.81 2.00
CA GLY A 51 -12.44 1.46 1.83
C GLY A 51 -11.64 0.61 0.83
N PRO A 52 -11.96 -0.70 0.72
CA PRO A 52 -11.13 -1.66 -0.03
C PRO A 52 -10.89 -1.29 -1.50
N GLU A 53 -11.94 -0.94 -2.23
CA GLU A 53 -11.84 -0.59 -3.65
C GLU A 53 -11.09 0.73 -3.87
N GLY A 54 -11.38 1.73 -3.04
CA GLY A 54 -10.72 3.04 -3.08
C GLY A 54 -9.23 2.92 -2.79
N ASN A 55 -8.87 2.19 -1.74
CA ASN A 55 -7.50 1.91 -1.35
C ASN A 55 -6.72 1.18 -2.44
N GLY A 56 -7.31 0.11 -3.01
CA GLY A 56 -6.68 -0.63 -4.10
C GLY A 56 -6.44 0.24 -5.35
N SER A 57 -7.37 1.14 -5.66
CA SER A 57 -7.21 2.13 -6.74
C SER A 57 -6.03 3.08 -6.49
N HIS A 58 -5.85 3.55 -5.25
CA HIS A 58 -4.74 4.42 -4.87
C HIS A 58 -3.37 3.71 -4.92
N ILE A 59 -3.29 2.43 -4.50
CA ILE A 59 -2.08 1.61 -4.65
C ILE A 59 -1.70 1.47 -6.14
N ASN A 60 -2.67 1.14 -6.99
CA ASN A 60 -2.45 1.03 -8.44
C ASN A 60 -1.96 2.36 -9.05
N ALA A 61 -2.54 3.48 -8.62
CA ALA A 61 -2.14 4.81 -9.08
C ALA A 61 -0.75 5.22 -8.57
N ALA A 62 -0.39 4.85 -7.35
CA ALA A 62 0.96 5.01 -6.80
C ALA A 62 2.00 4.24 -7.64
N TYR A 63 1.75 2.97 -7.93
CA TYR A 63 2.60 2.18 -8.81
C TYR A 63 2.75 2.83 -10.20
N ASP A 64 1.63 3.22 -10.84
CA ASP A 64 1.64 3.90 -12.13
C ASP A 64 2.36 5.26 -12.11
N TYR A 65 2.32 5.94 -10.97
CA TYR A 65 3.03 7.17 -10.75
C TYR A 65 4.54 6.93 -10.70
N PHE A 66 5.02 6.03 -9.85
CA PHE A 66 6.45 5.82 -9.61
C PHE A 66 7.15 5.00 -10.70
N LYS A 67 6.45 4.12 -11.42
CA LYS A 67 7.05 3.28 -12.48
C LYS A 67 7.67 4.10 -13.62
N LYS A 68 7.23 5.34 -13.81
CA LYS A 68 7.77 6.27 -14.81
C LYS A 68 9.22 6.63 -14.45
N SER A 69 10.15 6.48 -15.39
CA SER A 69 11.60 6.67 -15.19
C SER A 69 11.97 7.96 -14.43
N ARG A 70 11.37 9.10 -14.79
CA ARG A 70 11.59 10.40 -14.12
C ARG A 70 11.22 10.38 -12.63
N ARG A 71 10.28 9.55 -12.22
CA ARG A 71 9.74 9.48 -10.84
C ARG A 71 10.40 8.40 -9.99
N LYS A 72 11.25 7.53 -10.56
CA LYS A 72 12.11 6.61 -9.79
C LYS A 72 12.99 7.34 -8.78
N LYS A 73 13.48 8.54 -9.11
CA LYS A 73 14.24 9.40 -8.18
C LYS A 73 13.42 9.81 -6.95
N ILE A 74 12.11 9.93 -7.08
CA ILE A 74 11.21 10.27 -5.97
C ILE A 74 11.04 9.04 -5.07
N LEU A 75 10.80 7.87 -5.66
CA LEU A 75 10.75 6.61 -4.91
C LEU A 75 12.05 6.37 -4.12
N HIS A 76 13.20 6.62 -4.74
CA HIS A 76 14.50 6.51 -4.07
C HIS A 76 14.66 7.44 -2.87
N LYS A 77 14.02 8.61 -2.87
CA LYS A 77 14.00 9.51 -1.71
C LYS A 77 13.16 8.90 -0.57
N ILE A 78 12.00 8.32 -0.90
CA ILE A 78 11.15 7.64 0.07
C ILE A 78 11.90 6.49 0.72
N LEU A 79 12.59 5.67 -0.08
CA LEU A 79 13.43 4.56 0.40
C LEU A 79 14.63 5.02 1.26
N LYS A 80 14.96 6.31 1.27
CA LYS A 80 15.94 6.92 2.18
C LYS A 80 15.31 7.58 3.40
N GLY A 81 14.03 7.32 3.68
CA GLY A 81 13.29 7.87 4.81
C GLY A 81 12.69 9.26 4.58
N VAL A 82 12.74 9.81 3.36
CA VAL A 82 12.13 11.12 3.07
C VAL A 82 10.65 10.95 2.77
N THR A 83 9.79 11.54 3.59
CA THR A 83 8.35 11.61 3.28
C THR A 83 8.12 12.46 2.03
N VAL A 84 7.32 11.94 1.09
CA VAL A 84 6.96 12.64 -0.15
C VAL A 84 5.47 12.89 -0.19
N GLU A 85 5.11 14.13 -0.50
CA GLU A 85 3.73 14.57 -0.68
C GLU A 85 3.38 14.70 -2.16
N VAL A 86 2.24 14.14 -2.57
CA VAL A 86 1.73 14.20 -3.93
C VAL A 86 0.27 14.64 -3.91
N PRO A 87 -0.06 15.82 -4.46
CA PRO A 87 -1.44 16.22 -4.70
C PRO A 87 -2.17 15.17 -5.53
N ILE A 88 -3.41 14.83 -5.16
CA ILE A 88 -4.12 13.70 -5.77
C ILE A 88 -4.31 13.86 -7.28
N ASN A 89 -4.50 15.10 -7.78
CA ASN A 89 -4.57 15.39 -9.21
C ASN A 89 -3.29 15.04 -10.00
N LYS A 90 -2.11 14.98 -9.34
CA LYS A 90 -0.85 14.53 -9.97
C LYS A 90 -0.71 13.01 -9.98
N LEU A 91 -1.39 12.34 -9.05
CA LEU A 91 -1.47 10.88 -8.93
C LEU A 91 -2.48 10.34 -9.95
N HIS A 92 -3.72 10.84 -9.92
CA HIS A 92 -4.83 10.51 -10.81
C HIS A 92 -5.04 11.62 -11.87
N LYS A 93 -4.11 11.75 -12.82
CA LYS A 93 -4.13 12.81 -13.85
C LYS A 93 -5.36 12.83 -14.78
N LYS A 94 -6.17 11.78 -14.76
CA LYS A 94 -7.32 11.59 -15.67
C LYS A 94 -8.66 11.84 -14.98
N TRP A 95 -8.66 12.26 -13.71
CA TRP A 95 -9.88 12.67 -13.06
C TRP A 95 -10.29 14.04 -13.60
N ASP A 96 -11.51 14.14 -14.10
CA ASP A 96 -12.08 15.37 -14.63
C ASP A 96 -12.26 16.40 -13.51
N GLU A 97 -12.69 15.93 -12.32
CA GLU A 97 -12.87 16.74 -11.11
C GLU A 97 -12.17 16.06 -9.92
N PRO A 98 -10.84 16.20 -9.78
CA PRO A 98 -10.13 15.58 -8.68
C PRO A 98 -10.47 16.26 -7.35
N PRO A 99 -10.68 15.50 -6.27
CA PRO A 99 -10.85 16.04 -4.93
C PRO A 99 -9.61 16.82 -4.47
N TYR A 100 -9.76 17.67 -3.47
CA TYR A 100 -8.67 18.51 -2.96
C TYR A 100 -8.03 17.90 -1.71
N TYR A 101 -7.15 16.91 -1.90
CA TYR A 101 -6.29 16.40 -0.84
C TYR A 101 -4.91 15.99 -1.36
N THR A 102 -4.00 15.76 -0.42
CA THR A 102 -2.62 15.34 -0.69
C THR A 102 -2.39 13.96 -0.13
N ILE A 103 -1.84 13.07 -0.96
CA ILE A 103 -1.39 11.74 -0.54
C ILE A 103 0.08 11.82 -0.17
N CYS A 104 0.42 11.27 0.98
CA CYS A 104 1.77 11.16 1.48
C CYS A 104 2.29 9.74 1.34
N PHE A 105 3.61 9.63 1.13
CA PHE A 105 4.33 8.36 1.03
C PHE A 105 5.52 8.39 1.98
N ARG A 106 5.63 7.40 2.86
CA ARG A 106 6.78 7.25 3.77
C ARG A 106 7.24 5.79 3.83
N LEU A 107 8.54 5.58 4.01
CA LEU A 107 9.07 4.27 4.37
C LEU A 107 8.68 3.95 5.81
N VAL A 108 8.23 2.72 6.07
CA VAL A 108 7.96 2.22 7.43
C VAL A 108 8.81 0.98 7.70
N PRO A 109 9.26 0.76 8.95
CA PRO A 109 9.97 -0.45 9.31
C PRO A 109 9.02 -1.66 9.27
N ASN A 110 9.57 -2.84 9.02
CA ASN A 110 8.81 -4.10 9.08
C ASN A 110 8.27 -4.42 10.49
N THR A 111 8.80 -3.76 11.53
CA THR A 111 8.32 -3.86 12.91
C THR A 111 7.10 -3.00 13.20
N PHE A 112 6.68 -2.14 12.26
CA PHE A 112 5.48 -1.31 12.41
C PHE A 112 4.23 -2.20 12.47
N GLU A 113 3.32 -1.94 13.40
CA GLU A 113 2.17 -2.81 13.70
C GLU A 113 1.26 -3.02 12.48
N ALA A 114 1.06 -1.98 11.67
CA ALA A 114 0.32 -2.09 10.41
C ALA A 114 0.98 -3.10 9.44
N VAL A 115 2.31 -3.13 9.40
CA VAL A 115 3.05 -4.07 8.53
C VAL A 115 2.87 -5.49 9.02
N LYS A 116 2.93 -5.73 10.34
CA LYS A 116 2.66 -7.06 10.91
C LYS A 116 1.26 -7.56 10.56
N GLN A 117 0.25 -6.70 10.69
CA GLN A 117 -1.11 -7.07 10.31
C GLN A 117 -1.27 -7.42 8.84
N ALA A 118 -0.58 -6.69 7.97
CA ALA A 118 -0.65 -6.89 6.54
C ALA A 118 0.14 -8.14 6.08
N TYR A 119 1.34 -8.34 6.60
CA TYR A 119 2.32 -9.29 6.05
C TYR A 119 2.68 -10.45 6.98
N ASP A 120 2.10 -10.49 8.18
CA ASP A 120 2.24 -11.58 9.13
C ASP A 120 0.88 -11.97 9.76
N PRO A 121 -0.13 -12.32 8.93
CA PRO A 121 -1.48 -12.63 9.44
C PRO A 121 -1.52 -13.88 10.34
N ASN A 122 -0.52 -14.76 10.23
CA ASN A 122 -0.42 -15.99 11.02
C ASN A 122 0.54 -15.87 12.22
N ASN A 123 1.13 -14.69 12.45
CA ASN A 123 2.10 -14.44 13.52
C ASN A 123 3.34 -15.37 13.47
N GLU A 124 3.81 -15.66 12.26
CA GLU A 124 5.01 -16.43 11.93
C GLU A 124 6.25 -15.54 11.77
N GLY A 125 6.06 -14.22 11.71
CA GLY A 125 7.09 -13.21 11.52
C GLY A 125 7.02 -12.55 10.14
N VAL A 126 7.26 -11.23 10.11
CA VAL A 126 7.44 -10.48 8.85
C VAL A 126 8.84 -10.74 8.29
N ASP A 127 8.94 -10.93 6.98
CA ASP A 127 10.21 -11.03 6.27
C ASP A 127 11.14 -9.83 6.62
N PRO A 128 12.38 -10.07 7.11
CA PRO A 128 13.32 -9.01 7.46
C PRO A 128 13.70 -8.11 6.28
N ASP A 129 13.64 -8.63 5.05
CA ASP A 129 13.97 -7.89 3.82
C ASP A 129 12.73 -7.19 3.22
N LEU A 130 11.57 -7.24 3.89
CA LEU A 130 10.37 -6.54 3.45
C LEU A 130 10.54 -5.02 3.52
N VAL A 131 10.43 -4.38 2.36
CA VAL A 131 10.43 -2.92 2.24
C VAL A 131 9.01 -2.43 1.98
N VAL A 132 8.44 -1.66 2.90
CA VAL A 132 7.07 -1.16 2.79
C VAL A 132 7.03 0.36 2.75
N VAL A 133 6.32 0.89 1.75
CA VAL A 133 5.95 2.30 1.66
C VAL A 133 4.49 2.45 2.10
N GLN A 134 4.28 3.10 3.22
CA GLN A 134 2.95 3.49 3.68
C GLN A 134 2.44 4.69 2.88
N ILE A 135 1.18 4.60 2.47
CA ILE A 135 0.38 5.63 1.82
C ILE A 135 -0.65 6.13 2.82
N TYR A 136 -0.78 7.44 2.98
CA TYR A 136 -1.77 8.05 3.88
C TYR A 136 -2.23 9.42 3.36
N VAL A 137 -3.35 9.92 3.87
CA VAL A 137 -3.84 11.27 3.53
C VAL A 137 -3.18 12.28 4.45
N LYS A 138 -2.72 13.40 3.90
CA LYS A 138 -2.14 14.47 4.72
C LYS A 138 -3.19 14.99 5.74
N GLY A 139 -2.83 14.96 7.03
CA GLY A 139 -3.70 15.32 8.14
C GLY A 139 -4.42 14.13 8.79
N ASP A 140 -4.31 12.93 8.23
CA ASP A 140 -4.75 11.68 8.86
C ASP A 140 -3.60 11.09 9.70
N ASP A 141 -3.36 11.70 10.85
CA ASP A 141 -2.20 11.39 11.68
C ASP A 141 -2.40 10.10 12.52
N PHE A 142 -3.64 9.63 12.69
CA PHE A 142 -3.95 8.41 13.45
C PHE A 142 -3.34 7.17 12.78
N ALA A 143 -3.47 7.08 11.45
CA ALA A 143 -2.88 6.03 10.62
C ALA A 143 -1.34 5.98 10.69
N LEU A 144 -0.69 6.91 11.39
CA LEU A 144 0.76 6.97 11.48
C LEU A 144 1.35 6.28 12.71
N THR A 145 0.51 5.84 13.65
CA THR A 145 0.92 5.36 14.97
C THR A 145 0.77 3.85 15.11
N ASP A 146 1.65 3.20 15.87
CA ASP A 146 1.49 1.78 16.20
C ASP A 146 0.24 1.57 17.07
N GLU A 147 -0.06 2.51 17.96
CA GLU A 147 -1.20 2.48 18.88
C GLU A 147 -2.53 2.29 18.17
N TYR A 148 -2.69 2.93 17.01
CA TYR A 148 -3.89 2.81 16.20
C TYR A 148 -4.06 1.40 15.59
N TYR A 149 -2.95 0.73 15.25
CA TYR A 149 -3.00 -0.62 14.71
C TYR A 149 -2.99 -1.69 15.80
N LYS A 150 -2.45 -1.46 17.00
CA LYS A 150 -2.41 -2.47 18.08
C LYS A 150 -3.81 -3.03 18.38
N GLY A 151 -3.96 -4.35 18.25
CA GLY A 151 -5.24 -5.04 18.50
C GLY A 151 -6.20 -5.07 17.32
N GLY A 152 -5.79 -4.57 16.15
CA GLY A 152 -6.60 -4.50 14.94
C GLY A 152 -7.31 -3.15 14.80
N VAL A 153 -7.51 -2.70 13.57
CA VAL A 153 -8.30 -1.49 13.32
C VAL A 153 -9.77 -1.83 13.54
N THR A 154 -10.37 -1.18 14.52
CA THR A 154 -11.77 -1.33 14.94
C THR A 154 -12.49 0.01 14.80
N TRP A 155 -13.80 -0.02 14.53
CA TRP A 155 -14.68 1.16 14.50
C TRP A 155 -15.63 1.13 15.71
#